data_AF-A0A9D2IC13-F1
#
_entry.id   AF-A0A9D2IC13-F1
#
_cell.length_a   1.000
_cell.length_b   1.000
_cell.length_c   1.000
_cell.angle_alpha   90.00
_cell.angle_beta   90.00
_cell.angle_gamma   90.00
#
_symmetry.space_group_name_H-M   'P 1'
#
loop_
_entity.id
_entity.type
_entity.pdbx_description
1 polymer ?
#
loop_
_entity_poly.entity_id
_entity_poly.type
_entity_poly.pdbx_seq_one_letter_code
_entity_poly.pdbx_strand_id
1 'polypeptide(L)'
;MNNLPAWLADAVFYEIYPQSFQDSDGDGIGDINGMTARLDYIKELGCNAVWVNPWYDSPFGDAGYDVRDYKKVAPRYGTNEDAKRFFDEAHKRGMHVLIDLVPGHTAIDHEWFKASAKYERNEYTDRYIWTDGTWSLPENTAYLRGMYARDGVAVANYFSHQPALNYGYAHPDKPWKMSADSPAALATREAIKDVMRFWLDLGADGFRVDMALKLVKDDDEGRPANIRLWQDFRAFLEREYPHCAMVSEWGVPKESIAGGFHMDFMLHFGPPAYTSLFRGERPFFAKEGEGDITAFLDTFSAMLASTDGKGLICIPSGNHDMPRLARGRDMRDLKICFAFLLTMPGAPFLYYGDEIGMRYLAGIPSVEGGYFRTGSRSPMQWERRTGFGFTSSATSYIPFDKSADAPTVSEQRADADSLWNAVKELLALRKAHKALQSFGEFTPLYAEKGKYPFVYERKAEGERIVVALNPAERKAEVPFPLNGKILWKAGETPKGGTMSACSAAVILMK
;
A
#
# COMPACT_ATOMS: atom_id res chain seq x y z
N MET A 1 -9.88 -24.72 -7.00
CA MET A 1 -8.57 -24.03 -7.11
C MET A 1 -8.90 -22.56 -7.10
N ASN A 2 -8.44 -21.79 -6.10
CA ASN A 2 -8.76 -20.36 -6.04
C ASN A 2 -8.13 -19.67 -7.25
N ASN A 3 -8.97 -19.19 -8.17
CA ASN A 3 -8.52 -18.50 -9.37
C ASN A 3 -8.12 -17.07 -9.00
N LEU A 4 -6.84 -16.85 -8.73
CA LEU A 4 -6.28 -15.50 -8.72
C LEU A 4 -6.43 -14.91 -10.13
N PRO A 5 -6.76 -13.60 -10.27
CA PRO A 5 -6.72 -12.93 -11.56
C PRO A 5 -5.35 -13.13 -12.22
N ALA A 6 -5.33 -13.61 -13.46
CA ALA A 6 -4.10 -14.04 -14.13
C ALA A 6 -3.03 -12.94 -14.22
N TRP A 7 -3.45 -11.67 -14.29
CA TRP A 7 -2.57 -10.51 -14.34
C TRP A 7 -1.77 -10.29 -13.04
N LEU A 8 -2.17 -10.89 -11.92
CA LEU A 8 -1.39 -10.84 -10.67
C LEU A 8 -0.08 -11.64 -10.73
N ALA A 9 0.07 -12.53 -11.72
CA ALA A 9 1.28 -13.33 -11.89
C ALA A 9 2.53 -12.47 -12.13
N ASP A 10 2.40 -11.34 -12.81
CA ASP A 10 3.50 -10.42 -13.12
C ASP A 10 3.17 -8.96 -12.75
N ALA A 11 2.21 -8.74 -11.85
CA ALA A 11 1.83 -7.41 -11.39
C ALA A 11 2.98 -6.70 -10.65
N VAL A 12 3.15 -5.42 -10.97
CA VAL A 12 4.02 -4.45 -10.29
C VAL A 12 3.22 -3.16 -10.16
N PHE A 13 2.94 -2.78 -8.91
CA PHE A 13 2.12 -1.63 -8.58
C PHE A 13 2.94 -0.37 -8.40
N TYR A 14 2.38 0.76 -8.85
CA TYR A 14 2.82 2.10 -8.48
C TYR A 14 1.71 2.76 -7.65
N GLU A 15 2.00 3.11 -6.39
CA GLU A 15 1.07 3.82 -5.51
C GLU A 15 1.12 5.31 -5.81
N ILE A 16 -0.04 5.88 -6.16
CA ILE A 16 -0.24 7.30 -6.38
C ILE A 16 -1.02 7.88 -5.20
N TYR A 17 -0.44 8.90 -4.58
CA TYR A 17 -1.13 9.79 -3.66
C TYR A 17 -1.61 11.03 -4.43
N PRO A 18 -2.92 11.14 -4.76
CA PRO A 18 -3.40 12.08 -5.79
C PRO A 18 -2.92 13.53 -5.60
N GLN A 19 -3.07 14.07 -4.38
CA GLN A 19 -2.75 15.46 -4.06
C GLN A 19 -1.29 15.85 -4.33
N SER A 20 -0.36 14.89 -4.32
CA SER A 20 1.06 15.17 -4.45
C SER A 20 1.63 14.75 -5.81
N PHE A 21 0.88 14.08 -6.67
CA PHE A 21 1.48 13.42 -7.82
C PHE A 21 1.66 14.34 -9.03
N GLN A 22 0.60 14.98 -9.49
CA GLN A 22 0.65 15.96 -10.58
C GLN A 22 -0.59 16.85 -10.53
N ASP A 23 -0.37 18.16 -10.45
CA ASP A 23 -1.39 19.21 -10.62
C ASP A 23 -1.45 19.60 -12.10
N SER A 24 -2.65 19.67 -12.66
CA SER A 24 -2.89 20.02 -14.07
C SER A 24 -3.55 21.39 -14.29
N ASP A 25 -4.04 22.05 -13.24
CA ASP A 25 -4.78 23.32 -13.34
C ASP A 25 -4.13 24.49 -12.58
N GLY A 26 -3.10 24.22 -11.78
CA GLY A 26 -2.27 25.21 -11.10
C GLY A 26 -2.77 25.62 -9.71
N ASP A 27 -3.76 24.92 -9.13
CA ASP A 27 -4.26 25.18 -7.77
C ASP A 27 -3.28 24.75 -6.65
N GLY A 28 -2.21 24.04 -7.02
CA GLY A 28 -1.16 23.55 -6.12
C GLY A 28 -1.47 22.19 -5.50
N ILE A 29 -2.47 21.46 -6.00
CA ILE A 29 -2.92 20.14 -5.55
C ILE A 29 -3.03 19.22 -6.77
N GLY A 30 -2.51 18.00 -6.65
CA GLY A 30 -2.59 17.03 -7.73
C GLY A 30 -3.99 16.49 -7.96
N ASP A 31 -4.31 16.18 -9.22
CA ASP A 31 -5.65 15.84 -9.69
C ASP A 31 -5.65 14.65 -10.68
N ILE A 32 -6.84 14.14 -11.05
CA ILE A 32 -6.98 12.96 -11.91
C ILE A 32 -6.44 13.20 -13.33
N ASN A 33 -6.53 14.41 -13.85
CA ASN A 33 -6.03 14.74 -15.18
C ASN A 33 -4.50 14.74 -15.18
N GLY A 34 -3.90 15.28 -14.13
CA GLY A 34 -2.48 15.19 -13.86
C GLY A 34 -2.00 13.74 -13.74
N MET A 35 -2.71 12.90 -12.97
CA MET A 35 -2.41 11.46 -12.89
C MET A 35 -2.47 10.79 -14.27
N THR A 36 -3.53 11.06 -15.03
CA THR A 36 -3.71 10.51 -16.39
C THR A 36 -2.55 10.89 -17.31
N ALA A 37 -2.10 12.15 -17.27
CA ALA A 37 -0.99 12.64 -18.08
C ALA A 37 0.37 11.98 -17.74
N ARG A 38 0.47 11.30 -16.59
CA ARG A 38 1.70 10.64 -16.13
C ARG A 38 1.67 9.12 -16.23
N LEU A 39 0.60 8.51 -16.77
CA LEU A 39 0.54 7.05 -16.98
C LEU A 39 1.67 6.53 -17.86
N ASP A 40 2.09 7.29 -18.87
CA ASP A 40 3.22 6.89 -19.75
C ASP A 40 4.55 6.83 -18.98
N TYR A 41 4.76 7.69 -17.99
CA TYR A 41 5.93 7.62 -17.11
C TYR A 41 5.93 6.33 -16.26
N ILE A 42 4.79 6.00 -15.65
CA ILE A 42 4.64 4.78 -14.84
C ILE A 42 4.87 3.53 -15.70
N LYS A 43 4.30 3.53 -16.91
CA LYS A 43 4.50 2.44 -17.88
C LYS A 43 5.97 2.33 -18.33
N GLU A 44 6.62 3.46 -18.59
CA GLU A 44 8.03 3.53 -18.98
C GLU A 44 8.95 2.99 -17.90
N LEU A 45 8.66 3.28 -16.63
CA LEU A 45 9.39 2.74 -15.49
C LEU A 45 9.31 1.20 -15.45
N GLY A 46 8.16 0.63 -15.84
CA GLY A 46 7.95 -0.81 -15.96
C GLY A 46 6.79 -1.35 -15.12
N CYS A 47 6.05 -0.49 -14.42
CA CYS A 47 4.85 -0.88 -13.69
C CYS A 47 3.70 -1.16 -14.67
N ASN A 48 2.85 -2.13 -14.30
CA ASN A 48 1.66 -2.53 -15.06
C ASN A 48 0.38 -2.47 -14.20
N ALA A 49 0.47 -1.96 -12.97
CA ALA A 49 -0.69 -1.69 -12.14
C ALA A 49 -0.48 -0.41 -11.33
N VAL A 50 -1.58 0.22 -10.92
CA VAL A 50 -1.59 1.42 -10.10
C VAL A 50 -2.50 1.18 -8.89
N TRP A 51 -2.08 1.66 -7.73
CA TRP A 51 -2.97 1.84 -6.58
C TRP A 51 -3.15 3.34 -6.35
N VAL A 52 -4.39 3.82 -6.35
CA VAL A 52 -4.72 5.22 -6.09
C VAL A 52 -5.30 5.37 -4.69
N ASN A 53 -4.71 6.22 -3.87
CA ASN A 53 -5.27 6.59 -2.55
C ASN A 53 -6.61 7.35 -2.70
N PRO A 54 -7.40 7.54 -1.63
CA PRO A 54 -8.76 8.07 -1.74
C PRO A 54 -8.88 9.37 -2.53
N TRP A 55 -9.72 9.33 -3.57
CA TRP A 55 -10.10 10.48 -4.38
C TRP A 55 -11.56 10.92 -4.19
N TYR A 56 -12.22 10.36 -3.17
CA TYR A 56 -13.65 10.59 -2.91
C TYR A 56 -13.91 11.99 -2.37
N ASP A 57 -15.13 12.49 -2.55
CA ASP A 57 -15.60 13.69 -1.88
C ASP A 57 -15.43 13.54 -0.36
N SER A 58 -14.74 14.49 0.25
CA SER A 58 -14.21 14.41 1.60
C SER A 58 -14.03 15.81 2.19
N PRO A 59 -14.12 15.99 3.51
CA PRO A 59 -13.67 17.22 4.17
C PRO A 59 -12.14 17.29 4.35
N PHE A 60 -11.40 16.22 3.98
CA PHE A 60 -9.94 16.14 4.04
C PHE A 60 -9.36 16.27 5.47
N GLY A 61 -10.10 15.87 6.49
CA GLY A 61 -9.58 15.77 7.86
C GLY A 61 -8.50 14.69 7.98
N ASP A 62 -8.57 13.65 7.14
CA ASP A 62 -7.56 12.60 6.98
C ASP A 62 -7.25 12.38 5.49
N ALA A 63 -7.06 13.49 4.77
CA ALA A 63 -6.61 13.52 3.38
C ALA A 63 -7.40 12.62 2.40
N GLY A 64 -8.72 12.48 2.60
CA GLY A 64 -9.61 11.69 1.75
C GLY A 64 -10.13 10.40 2.38
N TYR A 65 -9.52 9.92 3.47
CA TYR A 65 -9.97 8.70 4.18
C TYR A 65 -11.25 8.93 4.98
N ASP A 66 -11.55 10.17 5.38
CA ASP A 66 -12.86 10.57 5.84
C ASP A 66 -13.81 10.85 4.66
N VAL A 67 -14.47 9.81 4.17
CA VAL A 67 -15.32 9.89 2.95
C VAL A 67 -16.70 10.49 3.26
N ARG A 68 -17.08 11.56 2.56
CA ARG A 68 -18.41 12.19 2.62
C ARG A 68 -19.39 11.63 1.59
N ASP A 69 -18.90 11.27 0.41
CA ASP A 69 -19.69 10.59 -0.63
C ASP A 69 -18.79 9.59 -1.39
N TYR A 70 -19.07 8.31 -1.19
CA TYR A 70 -18.30 7.22 -1.77
C TYR A 70 -18.40 7.12 -3.29
N LYS A 71 -19.44 7.67 -3.93
CA LYS A 71 -19.71 7.53 -5.36
C LYS A 71 -19.40 8.81 -6.15
N LYS A 72 -18.66 9.73 -5.52
CA LYS A 72 -18.34 11.03 -6.09
C LYS A 72 -16.86 11.33 -5.90
N VAL A 73 -16.16 11.64 -6.99
CA VAL A 73 -14.82 12.23 -6.95
C VAL A 73 -14.87 13.59 -6.24
N ALA A 74 -13.87 13.88 -5.41
CA ALA A 74 -13.74 15.19 -4.76
C ALA A 74 -13.58 16.29 -5.83
N PRO A 75 -14.27 17.43 -5.71
CA PRO A 75 -14.18 18.49 -6.72
C PRO A 75 -12.76 18.99 -6.99
N ARG A 76 -11.85 18.94 -6.00
CA ARG A 76 -10.43 19.32 -6.16
C ARG A 76 -9.61 18.34 -7.00
N TYR A 77 -10.12 17.15 -7.26
CA TYR A 77 -9.46 16.13 -8.08
C TYR A 77 -10.05 15.99 -9.48
N GLY A 78 -11.22 16.59 -9.73
CA GLY A 78 -11.97 16.49 -10.98
C GLY A 78 -13.35 15.86 -10.79
N THR A 79 -13.75 15.02 -11.74
CA THR A 79 -15.09 14.44 -11.85
C THR A 79 -15.08 12.91 -11.98
N ASN A 80 -16.25 12.28 -11.88
CA ASN A 80 -16.38 10.84 -12.13
C ASN A 80 -16.05 10.49 -13.59
N GLU A 81 -16.29 11.40 -14.53
CA GLU A 81 -15.90 11.27 -15.93
C GLU A 81 -14.38 11.28 -16.10
N ASP A 82 -13.66 12.08 -15.32
CA ASP A 82 -12.20 12.07 -15.28
C ASP A 82 -11.67 10.75 -14.72
N ALA A 83 -12.28 10.22 -13.64
CA ALA A 83 -11.94 8.91 -13.10
C ALA A 83 -12.17 7.79 -14.13
N LYS A 84 -13.31 7.81 -14.83
CA LYS A 84 -13.57 6.87 -15.93
C LYS A 84 -12.50 6.95 -17.01
N ARG A 85 -12.15 8.17 -17.44
CA ARG A 85 -11.10 8.37 -18.45
C ARG A 85 -9.74 7.86 -17.95
N PHE A 86 -9.41 8.04 -16.67
CA PHE A 86 -8.19 7.51 -16.09
C PHE A 86 -8.13 5.98 -16.20
N PHE A 87 -9.23 5.27 -15.90
CA PHE A 87 -9.31 3.83 -16.11
C PHE A 87 -9.13 3.46 -17.59
N ASP A 88 -9.89 4.11 -18.50
CA ASP A 88 -9.80 3.85 -19.94
C ASP A 88 -8.37 4.07 -20.47
N GLU A 89 -7.68 5.12 -20.03
CA GLU A 89 -6.30 5.43 -20.43
C GLU A 89 -5.26 4.48 -19.83
N ALA A 90 -5.47 4.00 -18.61
CA ALA A 90 -4.65 2.95 -18.01
C ALA A 90 -4.80 1.63 -18.78
N HIS A 91 -6.03 1.23 -19.10
CA HIS A 91 -6.33 0.02 -19.86
C HIS A 91 -5.75 0.06 -21.27
N LYS A 92 -5.78 1.21 -21.96
CA LYS A 92 -5.10 1.40 -23.27
C LYS A 92 -3.60 1.13 -23.22
N ARG A 93 -2.97 1.26 -22.05
CA ARG A 93 -1.55 0.98 -21.80
C ARG A 93 -1.31 -0.44 -21.26
N GLY A 94 -2.34 -1.26 -21.18
CA GLY A 94 -2.29 -2.58 -20.55
C GLY A 94 -1.87 -2.49 -19.09
N MET A 95 -2.48 -1.54 -18.36
CA MET A 95 -2.29 -1.37 -16.92
C MET A 95 -3.60 -1.63 -16.18
N HIS A 96 -3.53 -2.07 -14.93
CA HIS A 96 -4.68 -2.25 -14.04
C HIS A 96 -4.74 -1.16 -12.96
N VAL A 97 -5.92 -0.82 -12.47
CA VAL A 97 -6.10 0.22 -11.45
C VAL A 97 -6.88 -0.32 -10.25
N LEU A 98 -6.24 -0.29 -9.07
CA LEU A 98 -6.93 -0.44 -7.79
C LEU A 98 -7.14 0.94 -7.17
N ILE A 99 -8.31 1.15 -6.58
CA ILE A 99 -8.59 2.33 -5.77
C ILE A 99 -8.72 1.95 -4.30
N ASP A 100 -8.42 2.87 -3.39
CA ASP A 100 -8.62 2.65 -1.96
C ASP A 100 -10.12 2.53 -1.62
N LEU A 101 -10.54 1.43 -0.99
CA LEU A 101 -11.85 1.29 -0.36
C LEU A 101 -11.70 1.57 1.13
N VAL A 102 -12.51 2.49 1.68
CA VAL A 102 -12.52 2.84 3.11
C VAL A 102 -13.83 2.40 3.78
N PRO A 103 -13.96 1.10 4.12
CA PRO A 103 -15.24 0.54 4.56
C PRO A 103 -15.47 0.65 6.07
N GLY A 104 -14.45 1.00 6.87
CA GLY A 104 -14.57 0.99 8.34
C GLY A 104 -15.37 2.18 8.91
N HIS A 105 -15.44 3.28 8.17
CA HIS A 105 -15.98 4.55 8.64
C HIS A 105 -16.28 5.49 7.48
N THR A 106 -17.07 6.53 7.75
CA THR A 106 -17.29 7.66 6.84
C THR A 106 -16.79 8.95 7.49
N ALA A 107 -16.84 10.07 6.79
CA ALA A 107 -16.80 11.39 7.41
C ALA A 107 -18.04 11.63 8.28
N ILE A 108 -17.90 12.52 9.26
CA ILE A 108 -18.97 12.97 10.15
C ILE A 108 -20.07 13.78 9.43
N ASP A 109 -19.78 14.33 8.25
CA ASP A 109 -20.72 15.08 7.43
C ASP A 109 -21.36 14.24 6.30
N HIS A 110 -21.04 12.94 6.24
CA HIS A 110 -21.69 11.98 5.34
C HIS A 110 -23.20 11.91 5.62
N GLU A 111 -24.03 11.86 4.57
CA GLU A 111 -25.49 11.85 4.68
C GLU A 111 -26.02 10.73 5.58
N TRP A 112 -25.49 9.51 5.43
CA TRP A 112 -25.76 8.39 6.33
C TRP A 112 -25.53 8.72 7.81
N PHE A 113 -24.40 9.35 8.18
CA PHE A 113 -24.14 9.67 9.59
C PHE A 113 -25.06 10.78 10.11
N LYS A 114 -25.27 11.83 9.31
CA LYS A 114 -26.20 12.92 9.66
C LYS A 114 -27.62 12.38 9.89
N ALA A 115 -28.07 11.44 9.05
CA ALA A 115 -29.36 10.77 9.24
C ALA A 115 -29.34 9.85 10.46
N SER A 116 -28.26 9.08 10.65
CA SER A 116 -28.08 8.22 11.84
C SER A 116 -28.08 9.01 13.15
N ALA A 117 -27.64 10.27 13.14
CA ALA A 117 -27.53 11.11 14.33
C ALA A 117 -28.83 11.85 14.71
N LYS A 118 -29.91 11.70 13.92
CA LYS A 118 -31.23 12.26 14.24
C LYS A 118 -31.88 11.54 15.42
N TYR A 119 -32.73 12.28 16.15
CA TYR A 119 -33.53 11.71 17.23
C TYR A 119 -34.54 10.69 16.69
N GLU A 120 -35.23 11.00 15.60
CA GLU A 120 -36.16 10.09 14.96
C GLU A 120 -35.43 8.94 14.25
N ARG A 121 -35.90 7.72 14.52
CA ARG A 121 -35.39 6.51 13.84
C ARG A 121 -35.73 6.56 12.34
N ASN A 122 -34.77 6.12 11.52
CA ASN A 122 -34.82 6.08 10.06
C ASN A 122 -33.94 4.92 9.54
N GLU A 123 -33.85 4.75 8.23
CA GLU A 123 -33.10 3.64 7.61
C GLU A 123 -31.60 3.61 7.96
N TYR A 124 -31.02 4.76 8.32
CA TYR A 124 -29.60 4.89 8.63
C TYR A 124 -29.30 4.80 10.13
N THR A 125 -30.32 4.74 11.00
CA THR A 125 -30.15 4.77 12.46
C THR A 125 -29.14 3.74 12.96
N ASP A 126 -29.17 2.51 12.45
CA ASP A 126 -28.28 1.46 12.94
C ASP A 126 -27.10 1.19 11.99
N ARG A 127 -26.88 2.06 10.98
CA ARG A 127 -25.73 1.98 10.06
C ARG A 127 -24.40 2.33 10.74
N TYR A 128 -24.45 3.03 11.86
CA TYR A 128 -23.30 3.35 12.70
C TYR A 128 -23.48 2.76 14.09
N ILE A 129 -22.37 2.58 14.78
CA ILE A 129 -22.38 2.04 16.14
C ILE A 129 -22.70 3.18 17.11
N TRP A 130 -23.83 3.06 17.80
CA TRP A 130 -24.27 3.94 18.87
C TRP A 130 -24.53 3.15 20.14
N THR A 131 -24.17 3.71 21.28
CA THR A 131 -24.64 3.19 22.57
C THR A 131 -26.11 3.55 22.81
N ASP A 132 -26.73 2.92 23.80
CA ASP A 132 -28.15 3.10 24.17
C ASP A 132 -28.44 4.37 25.00
N GLY A 133 -27.43 5.18 25.29
CA GLY A 133 -27.60 6.43 26.00
C GLY A 133 -26.34 7.27 26.03
N THR A 134 -26.50 8.59 26.16
CA THR A 134 -25.40 9.57 26.16
C THR A 134 -24.39 9.36 27.28
N TRP A 135 -24.80 8.66 28.34
CA TRP A 135 -23.97 8.31 29.49
C TRP A 135 -23.44 6.87 29.45
N SER A 136 -23.92 6.05 28.50
CA SER A 136 -23.42 4.71 28.23
C SER A 136 -22.15 4.81 27.39
N LEU A 137 -20.97 4.81 28.02
CA LEU A 137 -19.71 4.94 27.31
C LEU A 137 -19.23 3.59 26.76
N PRO A 138 -18.76 3.53 25.50
CA PRO A 138 -18.13 2.33 24.97
C PRO A 138 -16.73 2.17 25.58
N GLU A 139 -16.32 0.92 25.83
CA GLU A 139 -15.04 0.60 26.44
C GLU A 139 -13.94 0.51 25.36
N ASN A 140 -12.72 0.94 25.70
CA ASN A 140 -11.51 0.77 24.87
C ASN A 140 -11.62 1.28 23.41
N THR A 141 -12.48 2.27 23.15
CA THR A 141 -12.64 2.85 21.81
C THR A 141 -12.83 4.37 21.88
N ALA A 142 -12.40 5.07 20.84
CA ALA A 142 -12.70 6.48 20.68
C ALA A 142 -14.20 6.69 20.40
N TYR A 143 -14.74 7.85 20.78
CA TYR A 143 -16.17 8.13 20.66
C TYR A 143 -16.53 9.61 20.55
N LEU A 144 -17.76 9.87 20.10
CA LEU A 144 -18.38 11.20 19.97
C LEU A 144 -19.59 11.28 20.89
N ARG A 145 -19.58 12.26 21.81
CA ARG A 145 -20.62 12.42 22.84
C ARG A 145 -21.12 13.86 22.90
N GLY A 146 -22.44 14.03 23.01
CA GLY A 146 -23.07 15.33 23.25
C GLY A 146 -23.07 16.28 22.04
N MET A 147 -22.82 15.76 20.84
CA MET A 147 -22.77 16.54 19.60
C MET A 147 -24.08 16.49 18.79
N TYR A 148 -25.01 15.59 19.16
CA TYR A 148 -26.20 15.27 18.36
C TYR A 148 -27.46 15.15 19.22
N ALA A 149 -28.62 15.26 18.58
CA ALA A 149 -29.92 15.16 19.26
C ALA A 149 -30.29 13.71 19.63
N ARG A 150 -29.70 12.71 18.96
CA ARG A 150 -29.86 11.29 19.31
C ARG A 150 -29.28 11.03 20.70
N ASP A 151 -30.06 10.36 21.55
CA ASP A 151 -29.55 9.84 22.82
C ASP A 151 -28.64 8.64 22.55
N GLY A 152 -27.36 8.77 22.87
CA GLY A 152 -26.34 7.79 22.57
C GLY A 152 -24.96 8.41 22.36
N VAL A 153 -23.94 7.56 22.41
CA VAL A 153 -22.56 7.90 22.07
C VAL A 153 -22.18 7.16 20.79
N ALA A 154 -21.74 7.88 19.76
CA ALA A 154 -21.26 7.26 18.53
C ALA A 154 -19.82 6.77 18.70
N VAL A 155 -19.52 5.55 18.27
CA VAL A 155 -18.14 5.05 18.24
C VAL A 155 -17.40 5.69 17.07
N ALA A 156 -16.19 6.20 17.34
CA ALA A 156 -15.26 6.65 16.31
C ALA A 156 -14.30 5.51 15.96
N ASN A 157 -13.98 5.36 14.66
CA ASN A 157 -13.12 4.28 14.19
C ASN A 157 -11.63 4.61 14.34
N TYR A 158 -11.24 5.85 14.04
CA TYR A 158 -9.86 6.31 14.16
C TYR A 158 -9.80 7.77 14.63
N PHE A 159 -10.05 8.76 13.75
CA PHE A 159 -10.20 10.17 14.14
C PHE A 159 -11.61 10.52 14.62
N SER A 160 -11.74 11.61 15.38
CA SER A 160 -13.04 12.08 15.89
C SER A 160 -14.02 12.56 14.80
N HIS A 161 -13.59 12.66 13.54
CA HIS A 161 -14.48 12.94 12.41
C HIS A 161 -14.78 11.70 11.56
N GLN A 162 -14.46 10.50 12.08
CA GLN A 162 -14.61 9.21 11.40
C GLN A 162 -15.51 8.24 12.20
N PRO A 163 -16.84 8.48 12.27
CA PRO A 163 -17.76 7.57 12.93
C PRO A 163 -17.74 6.17 12.29
N ALA A 164 -17.74 5.14 13.14
CA ALA A 164 -17.59 3.75 12.73
C ALA A 164 -18.88 3.19 12.11
N LEU A 165 -18.75 2.62 10.92
CA LEU A 165 -19.83 1.86 10.28
C LEU A 165 -20.10 0.57 11.07
N ASN A 166 -21.36 0.17 11.13
CA ASN A 166 -21.80 -0.97 11.92
C ASN A 166 -21.84 -2.24 11.07
N TYR A 167 -20.83 -3.10 11.27
CA TYR A 167 -20.81 -4.47 10.76
C TYR A 167 -21.16 -5.51 11.83
N GLY A 168 -21.59 -5.04 12.99
CA GLY A 168 -21.91 -5.83 14.17
C GLY A 168 -20.70 -6.23 15.03
N TYR A 169 -21.03 -6.92 16.11
CA TYR A 169 -20.14 -7.50 17.10
C TYR A 169 -20.17 -9.02 16.96
N ALA A 170 -19.03 -9.69 17.16
CA ALA A 170 -18.99 -11.14 17.25
C ALA A 170 -19.70 -11.63 18.53
N HIS A 171 -19.50 -10.90 19.63
CA HIS A 171 -20.09 -11.18 20.94
C HIS A 171 -20.94 -10.00 21.44
N PRO A 172 -22.21 -9.88 20.99
CA PRO A 172 -23.09 -8.81 21.46
C PRO A 172 -23.55 -9.05 22.91
N ASP A 173 -22.85 -8.46 23.86
CA ASP A 173 -23.09 -8.60 25.31
C ASP A 173 -23.89 -7.44 25.93
N LYS A 174 -24.19 -6.40 25.15
CA LYS A 174 -24.98 -5.22 25.56
C LYS A 174 -26.17 -5.02 24.61
N PRO A 175 -27.31 -4.45 25.05
CA PRO A 175 -28.50 -4.29 24.22
C PRO A 175 -28.28 -3.49 22.91
N TRP A 176 -27.35 -2.54 22.93
CA TRP A 176 -27.01 -1.72 21.76
C TRP A 176 -25.98 -2.37 20.82
N LYS A 177 -25.32 -3.46 21.24
CA LYS A 177 -24.40 -4.21 20.38
C LYS A 177 -25.19 -5.17 19.51
N MET A 178 -25.19 -4.93 18.20
CA MET A 178 -25.85 -5.79 17.23
C MET A 178 -24.94 -6.92 16.77
N SER A 179 -25.49 -8.10 16.50
CA SER A 179 -24.72 -9.20 15.91
C SER A 179 -24.28 -8.89 14.48
N ALA A 180 -23.21 -9.55 14.03
CA ALA A 180 -22.71 -9.42 12.65
C ALA A 180 -23.75 -9.84 11.58
N ASP A 181 -24.72 -10.68 11.93
CA ASP A 181 -25.78 -11.13 11.03
C ASP A 181 -27.10 -10.36 11.21
N SER A 182 -27.08 -9.28 11.99
CA SER A 182 -28.25 -8.41 12.16
C SER A 182 -28.66 -7.73 10.84
N PRO A 183 -29.96 -7.42 10.65
CA PRO A 183 -30.40 -6.70 9.44
C PRO A 183 -29.64 -5.39 9.18
N ALA A 184 -29.27 -4.67 10.25
CA ALA A 184 -28.49 -3.44 10.14
C ALA A 184 -27.06 -3.69 9.63
N ALA A 185 -26.37 -4.70 10.17
CA ALA A 185 -25.03 -5.07 9.72
C ALA A 185 -25.03 -5.55 8.25
N LEU A 186 -26.03 -6.36 7.86
CA LEU A 186 -26.21 -6.80 6.47
C LEU A 186 -26.51 -5.62 5.54
N ALA A 187 -27.33 -4.66 5.95
CA ALA A 187 -27.60 -3.44 5.17
C ALA A 187 -26.33 -2.59 4.96
N THR A 188 -25.45 -2.49 5.96
CA THR A 188 -24.13 -1.86 5.82
C THR A 188 -23.28 -2.59 4.79
N ARG A 189 -23.22 -3.93 4.83
CA ARG A 189 -22.47 -4.73 3.84
C ARG A 189 -22.98 -4.49 2.42
N GLU A 190 -24.29 -4.52 2.21
CA GLU A 190 -24.89 -4.28 0.89
C GLU A 190 -24.64 -2.86 0.38
N ALA A 191 -24.66 -1.85 1.26
CA ALA A 191 -24.33 -0.48 0.87
C ALA A 191 -22.88 -0.34 0.39
N ILE A 192 -21.93 -1.06 1.00
CA ILE A 192 -20.53 -1.05 0.57
C ILE A 192 -20.33 -1.89 -0.70
N LYS A 193 -21.03 -3.02 -0.87
CA LYS A 193 -21.06 -3.74 -2.15
C LYS A 193 -21.59 -2.85 -3.28
N ASP A 194 -22.61 -2.04 -3.02
CA ASP A 194 -23.14 -1.05 -3.97
C ASP A 194 -22.13 0.07 -4.31
N VAL A 195 -21.29 0.50 -3.36
CA VAL A 195 -20.13 1.37 -3.65
C VAL A 195 -19.12 0.65 -4.54
N MET A 196 -18.79 -0.62 -4.26
CA MET A 196 -17.86 -1.38 -5.07
C MET A 196 -18.36 -1.56 -6.50
N ARG A 197 -19.64 -1.92 -6.69
CA ARG A 197 -20.29 -2.03 -8.01
C ARG A 197 -20.11 -0.75 -8.82
N PHE A 198 -20.41 0.40 -8.22
CA PHE A 198 -20.32 1.68 -8.89
C PHE A 198 -18.93 1.94 -9.51
N TRP A 199 -17.85 1.68 -8.77
CA TRP A 199 -16.50 1.90 -9.28
C TRP A 199 -16.01 0.80 -10.23
N LEU A 200 -16.42 -0.44 -10.00
CA LEU A 200 -16.11 -1.55 -10.91
C LEU A 200 -16.81 -1.37 -12.26
N ASP A 201 -18.08 -0.93 -12.27
CA ASP A 201 -18.84 -0.61 -13.48
C ASP A 201 -18.24 0.57 -14.25
N LEU A 202 -17.58 1.49 -13.55
CA LEU A 202 -16.85 2.61 -14.17
C LEU A 202 -15.50 2.19 -14.77
N GLY A 203 -14.90 1.09 -14.31
CA GLY A 203 -13.65 0.55 -14.88
C GLY A 203 -12.52 0.27 -13.88
N ALA A 204 -12.75 0.36 -12.57
CA ALA A 204 -11.75 -0.09 -11.60
C ALA A 204 -11.48 -1.60 -11.74
N ASP A 205 -10.22 -2.02 -11.57
CA ASP A 205 -9.81 -3.43 -11.58
C ASP A 205 -9.85 -4.06 -10.17
N GLY A 206 -10.22 -3.27 -9.16
CA GLY A 206 -10.39 -3.75 -7.80
C GLY A 206 -9.99 -2.72 -6.74
N PHE A 207 -9.65 -3.22 -5.55
CA PHE A 207 -9.52 -2.38 -4.36
C PHE A 207 -8.31 -2.71 -3.49
N ARG A 208 -7.65 -1.66 -2.97
CA ARG A 208 -6.90 -1.75 -1.71
C ARG A 208 -7.87 -1.44 -0.59
N VAL A 209 -7.98 -2.31 0.41
CA VAL A 209 -8.98 -2.13 1.48
C VAL A 209 -8.32 -1.65 2.75
N ASP A 210 -8.71 -0.44 3.15
CA ASP A 210 -8.28 0.23 4.38
C ASP A 210 -8.79 -0.49 5.63
N MET A 211 -7.91 -0.66 6.61
CA MET A 211 -8.18 -1.25 7.92
C MET A 211 -9.03 -2.55 7.87
N ALA A 212 -8.85 -3.38 6.85
CA ALA A 212 -9.69 -4.54 6.53
C ALA A 212 -9.84 -5.54 7.71
N LEU A 213 -8.84 -5.56 8.59
CA LEU A 213 -8.72 -6.33 9.83
C LEU A 213 -9.84 -6.13 10.86
N LYS A 214 -10.50 -4.96 10.92
CA LYS A 214 -11.27 -4.52 12.13
C LYS A 214 -12.73 -4.11 11.88
N LEU A 215 -13.41 -4.67 10.87
CA LEU A 215 -14.80 -4.30 10.59
C LEU A 215 -15.77 -4.86 11.62
N VAL A 216 -15.75 -6.17 11.87
CA VAL A 216 -16.51 -6.78 12.97
C VAL A 216 -15.81 -6.48 14.30
N LYS A 217 -16.56 -5.99 15.29
CA LYS A 217 -16.03 -5.61 16.61
C LYS A 217 -16.02 -6.80 17.58
N ASP A 218 -15.11 -6.75 18.55
CA ASP A 218 -14.93 -7.78 19.59
C ASP A 218 -14.84 -9.22 19.05
N ASP A 219 -14.16 -9.40 17.90
CA ASP A 219 -13.96 -10.71 17.26
C ASP A 219 -12.88 -11.54 17.96
N ASP A 220 -12.98 -12.86 17.83
CA ASP A 220 -12.08 -13.82 18.47
C ASP A 220 -10.68 -13.82 17.83
N GLU A 221 -9.72 -14.49 18.48
CA GLU A 221 -8.42 -14.79 17.88
C GLU A 221 -8.61 -15.51 16.52
N GLY A 222 -7.89 -15.05 15.49
CA GLY A 222 -8.07 -15.52 14.12
C GLY A 222 -9.23 -14.88 13.36
N ARG A 223 -10.01 -14.01 14.01
CA ARG A 223 -11.05 -13.15 13.40
C ARG A 223 -12.09 -13.89 12.54
N PRO A 224 -12.72 -14.96 13.04
CA PRO A 224 -13.64 -15.78 12.25
C PRO A 224 -14.88 -15.01 11.78
N ALA A 225 -15.39 -14.03 12.54
CA ALA A 225 -16.55 -13.26 12.10
C ALA A 225 -16.18 -12.27 10.98
N ASN A 226 -15.03 -11.60 11.09
CA ASN A 226 -14.52 -10.71 10.05
C ASN A 226 -14.15 -11.49 8.77
N ILE A 227 -13.60 -12.70 8.90
CA ILE A 227 -13.36 -13.60 7.76
C ILE A 227 -14.67 -13.94 7.04
N ARG A 228 -15.72 -14.32 7.76
CA ARG A 228 -17.04 -14.62 7.14
C ARG A 228 -17.63 -13.39 6.43
N LEU A 229 -17.46 -12.21 7.01
CA LEU A 229 -17.86 -10.95 6.38
C LEU A 229 -17.15 -10.78 5.03
N TRP A 230 -15.82 -10.94 4.98
CA TRP A 230 -15.08 -10.77 3.73
C TRP A 230 -15.34 -11.87 2.71
N GLN A 231 -15.64 -13.10 3.16
CA GLN A 231 -16.09 -14.18 2.27
C GLN A 231 -17.41 -13.84 1.56
N ASP A 232 -18.31 -13.11 2.21
CA ASP A 232 -19.54 -12.61 1.59
C ASP A 232 -19.25 -11.53 0.52
N PHE A 233 -18.33 -10.60 0.77
CA PHE A 233 -17.84 -9.68 -0.26
C PHE A 233 -17.18 -10.41 -1.42
N ARG A 234 -16.35 -11.42 -1.12
CA ARG A 234 -15.68 -12.25 -2.11
C ARG A 234 -16.67 -13.01 -3.00
N ALA A 235 -17.70 -13.62 -2.41
CA ALA A 235 -18.73 -14.33 -3.16
C ALA A 235 -19.53 -13.40 -4.10
N PHE A 236 -19.77 -12.15 -3.68
CA PHE A 236 -20.32 -11.11 -4.56
C PHE A 236 -19.39 -10.82 -5.74
N LEU A 237 -18.11 -10.56 -5.49
CA LEU A 237 -17.14 -10.23 -6.53
C LEU A 237 -16.91 -11.38 -7.51
N GLU A 238 -16.83 -12.62 -7.05
CA GLU A 238 -16.67 -13.77 -7.97
C GLU A 238 -17.86 -13.95 -8.89
N ARG A 239 -19.08 -13.63 -8.41
CA ARG A 239 -20.30 -13.73 -9.20
C ARG A 239 -20.42 -12.61 -10.22
N GLU A 240 -20.08 -11.38 -9.85
CA GLU A 240 -20.39 -10.18 -10.64
C GLU A 240 -19.15 -9.58 -11.35
N TYR A 241 -17.96 -9.74 -10.76
CA TYR A 241 -16.70 -9.13 -11.23
C TYR A 241 -15.50 -10.09 -11.05
N PRO A 242 -15.45 -11.23 -11.77
CA PRO A 242 -14.43 -12.27 -11.57
C PRO A 242 -12.98 -11.84 -11.87
N HIS A 243 -12.78 -10.67 -12.48
CA HIS A 243 -11.46 -10.09 -12.75
C HIS A 243 -10.95 -9.16 -11.65
N CYS A 244 -11.82 -8.78 -10.70
CA CYS A 244 -11.50 -7.86 -9.61
C CYS A 244 -10.38 -8.43 -8.73
N ALA A 245 -9.36 -7.63 -8.43
CA ALA A 245 -8.34 -7.95 -7.43
C ALA A 245 -8.62 -7.22 -6.10
N MET A 246 -8.10 -7.78 -4.99
CA MET A 246 -8.23 -7.18 -3.66
C MET A 246 -6.91 -7.33 -2.91
N VAL A 247 -6.39 -6.22 -2.39
CA VAL A 247 -5.27 -6.20 -1.45
C VAL A 247 -5.75 -5.65 -0.10
N SER A 248 -5.44 -6.35 0.99
CA SER A 248 -5.81 -5.87 2.33
C SER A 248 -4.70 -5.07 2.99
N GLU A 249 -5.11 -4.04 3.74
CA GLU A 249 -4.37 -3.59 4.91
C GLU A 249 -4.78 -4.44 6.11
N TRP A 250 -4.17 -5.63 6.23
CA TRP A 250 -4.43 -6.55 7.35
C TRP A 250 -3.14 -6.98 8.04
N GLY A 251 -2.12 -7.37 7.27
CA GLY A 251 -0.82 -7.77 7.81
C GLY A 251 -0.76 -9.20 8.36
N VAL A 252 -1.81 -10.00 8.13
CA VAL A 252 -1.88 -11.40 8.55
C VAL A 252 -2.42 -12.24 7.37
N PRO A 253 -1.56 -12.62 6.40
CA PRO A 253 -1.98 -13.26 5.16
C PRO A 253 -2.85 -14.51 5.35
N LYS A 254 -2.57 -15.32 6.38
CA LYS A 254 -3.39 -16.50 6.70
C LYS A 254 -4.88 -16.18 6.84
N GLU A 255 -5.20 -15.03 7.43
CA GLU A 255 -6.57 -14.63 7.73
C GLU A 255 -7.19 -13.84 6.59
N SER A 256 -6.47 -12.86 6.03
CA SER A 256 -6.96 -12.05 4.91
C SER A 256 -7.22 -12.91 3.66
N ILE A 257 -6.32 -13.84 3.33
CA ILE A 257 -6.52 -14.77 2.21
C ILE A 257 -7.67 -15.76 2.51
N ALA A 258 -7.86 -16.18 3.77
CA ALA A 258 -9.04 -16.97 4.16
C ALA A 258 -10.35 -16.16 4.06
N GLY A 259 -10.29 -14.85 4.27
CA GLY A 259 -11.37 -13.90 4.03
C GLY A 259 -11.65 -13.65 2.54
N GLY A 260 -10.82 -14.14 1.63
CA GLY A 260 -11.02 -14.00 0.18
C GLY A 260 -10.25 -12.85 -0.48
N PHE A 261 -9.29 -12.23 0.21
CA PHE A 261 -8.34 -11.31 -0.42
C PHE A 261 -7.39 -12.07 -1.36
N HIS A 262 -6.91 -11.39 -2.41
CA HIS A 262 -5.92 -11.94 -3.33
C HIS A 262 -4.49 -11.67 -2.86
N MET A 263 -4.34 -10.58 -2.11
CA MET A 263 -3.07 -10.04 -1.66
C MET A 263 -3.21 -9.46 -0.26
N ASP A 264 -2.13 -9.46 0.51
CA ASP A 264 -2.05 -8.76 1.79
C ASP A 264 -0.70 -8.03 1.91
N PHE A 265 -0.71 -6.86 2.52
CA PHE A 265 0.52 -6.11 2.75
C PHE A 265 1.30 -6.69 3.91
N MET A 266 2.62 -6.72 3.78
CA MET A 266 3.49 -6.74 4.93
C MET A 266 3.56 -5.33 5.52
N LEU A 267 2.83 -5.11 6.61
CA LEU A 267 2.65 -3.78 7.19
C LEU A 267 3.88 -3.31 7.97
N HIS A 268 4.03 -1.99 8.05
CA HIS A 268 5.12 -1.31 8.78
C HIS A 268 4.92 -1.25 10.29
N PHE A 269 3.92 -1.98 10.81
CA PHE A 269 3.59 -2.15 12.22
C PHE A 269 3.22 -3.61 12.47
N GLY A 270 3.16 -4.01 13.74
CA GLY A 270 2.97 -5.41 14.13
C GLY A 270 4.32 -6.14 14.30
N PRO A 271 4.39 -7.45 14.02
CA PRO A 271 5.63 -8.23 14.17
C PRO A 271 6.81 -7.61 13.41
N PRO A 272 8.05 -7.71 13.92
CA PRO A 272 9.23 -7.02 13.40
C PRO A 272 9.76 -7.67 12.10
N ALA A 273 8.97 -7.62 11.03
CA ALA A 273 9.34 -8.11 9.70
C ALA A 273 9.68 -6.94 8.76
N TYR A 274 8.69 -6.14 8.39
CA TYR A 274 8.94 -5.00 7.49
C TYR A 274 9.89 -3.96 8.08
N THR A 275 9.71 -3.64 9.36
CA THR A 275 10.53 -2.64 10.04
C THR A 275 11.98 -3.11 10.21
N SER A 276 12.22 -4.40 10.45
CA SER A 276 13.58 -4.96 10.56
C SER A 276 14.35 -4.91 9.24
N LEU A 277 13.68 -4.73 8.10
CA LEU A 277 14.35 -4.47 6.81
C LEU A 277 14.79 -3.02 6.67
N PHE A 278 13.91 -2.05 6.95
CA PHE A 278 14.09 -0.67 6.47
C PHE A 278 14.00 0.45 7.51
N ARG A 279 13.24 0.27 8.61
CA ARG A 279 12.78 1.40 9.44
C ARG A 279 12.85 1.16 10.96
N GLY A 280 13.44 0.04 11.40
CA GLY A 280 13.72 -0.26 12.80
C GLY A 280 14.98 0.44 13.32
N GLU A 281 15.37 0.14 14.57
CA GLU A 281 16.59 0.70 15.19
C GLU A 281 17.87 0.27 14.49
N ARG A 282 17.95 -1.00 14.09
CA ARG A 282 19.07 -1.60 13.35
C ARG A 282 18.53 -2.37 12.14
N PRO A 283 18.05 -1.67 11.09
CA PRO A 283 17.47 -2.34 9.95
C PRO A 283 18.54 -3.07 9.12
N PHE A 284 18.19 -4.20 8.51
CA PHE A 284 19.15 -5.01 7.71
C PHE A 284 19.75 -4.22 6.55
N PHE A 285 18.98 -3.34 5.91
CA PHE A 285 19.46 -2.46 4.84
C PHE A 285 20.07 -1.14 5.34
N ALA A 286 20.52 -1.08 6.59
CA ALA A 286 21.38 -0.01 7.09
C ALA A 286 22.85 -0.37 6.85
N LYS A 287 23.62 0.61 6.38
CA LYS A 287 25.02 0.40 5.95
C LYS A 287 25.97 0.10 7.11
N GLU A 288 25.61 0.48 8.33
CA GLU A 288 26.29 0.09 9.56
C GLU A 288 26.37 -1.45 9.70
N GLY A 289 25.39 -2.16 9.12
CA GLY A 289 25.37 -3.62 9.05
C GLY A 289 25.20 -4.27 10.41
N GLU A 290 24.36 -3.69 11.27
CA GLU A 290 24.02 -4.24 12.59
C GLU A 290 22.65 -4.93 12.61
N GLY A 291 21.96 -4.97 11.47
CA GLY A 291 20.67 -5.64 11.33
C GLY A 291 20.77 -7.16 11.20
N ASP A 292 19.60 -7.80 11.23
CA ASP A 292 19.45 -9.26 11.28
C ASP A 292 18.36 -9.72 10.31
N ILE A 293 18.75 -10.40 9.22
CA ILE A 293 17.81 -10.85 8.20
C ILE A 293 16.87 -11.95 8.69
N THR A 294 17.24 -12.69 9.75
CA THR A 294 16.40 -13.81 10.24
C THR A 294 15.09 -13.30 10.83
N ALA A 295 15.06 -12.09 11.41
CA ALA A 295 13.83 -11.47 11.91
C ALA A 295 12.77 -11.30 10.82
N PHE A 296 13.19 -10.89 9.62
CA PHE A 296 12.33 -10.84 8.44
C PHE A 296 11.96 -12.26 7.98
N LEU A 297 12.93 -13.14 7.81
CA LEU A 297 12.70 -14.48 7.24
C LEU A 297 11.80 -15.37 8.09
N ASP A 298 11.90 -15.31 9.42
CA ASP A 298 11.05 -16.07 10.33
C ASP A 298 9.58 -15.72 10.10
N THR A 299 9.29 -14.42 9.97
CA THR A 299 7.93 -13.94 9.72
C THR A 299 7.49 -14.19 8.29
N PHE A 300 8.34 -13.84 7.30
CA PHE A 300 7.99 -13.94 5.89
C PHE A 300 7.78 -15.39 5.45
N SER A 301 8.62 -16.32 5.90
CA SER A 301 8.51 -17.74 5.55
C SER A 301 7.24 -18.34 6.15
N ALA A 302 6.89 -17.97 7.39
CA ALA A 302 5.64 -18.39 8.02
C ALA A 302 4.41 -17.83 7.28
N MET A 303 4.45 -16.55 6.90
CA MET A 303 3.41 -15.93 6.09
C MET A 303 3.27 -16.64 4.73
N LEU A 304 4.37 -16.85 4.02
CA LEU A 304 4.37 -17.46 2.69
C LEU A 304 3.78 -18.88 2.74
N ALA A 305 4.23 -19.70 3.69
CA ALA A 305 3.68 -21.04 3.92
C ALA A 305 2.18 -21.00 4.25
N SER A 306 1.73 -20.01 5.04
CA SER A 306 0.32 -19.90 5.42
C SER A 306 -0.63 -19.56 4.27
N THR A 307 -0.12 -18.99 3.18
CA THR A 307 -0.95 -18.69 2.00
C THR A 307 -1.32 -19.93 1.20
N ASP A 308 -0.55 -21.03 1.30
CA ASP A 308 -0.73 -22.25 0.51
C ASP A 308 -0.85 -21.97 -1.01
N GLY A 309 -0.12 -20.94 -1.49
CA GLY A 309 -0.16 -20.49 -2.89
C GLY A 309 -1.46 -19.82 -3.34
N LYS A 310 -2.40 -19.56 -2.42
CA LYS A 310 -3.74 -18.99 -2.73
C LYS A 310 -3.78 -17.47 -2.74
N GLY A 311 -2.67 -16.81 -2.43
CA GLY A 311 -2.57 -15.35 -2.37
C GLY A 311 -1.14 -14.85 -2.34
N LEU A 312 -0.96 -13.54 -2.49
CA LEU A 312 0.35 -12.90 -2.54
C LEU A 312 0.63 -12.07 -1.28
N ILE A 313 1.90 -12.01 -0.89
CA ILE A 313 2.39 -11.09 0.14
C ILE A 313 3.05 -9.91 -0.57
N CYS A 314 2.62 -8.70 -0.25
CA CYS A 314 3.10 -7.49 -0.92
C CYS A 314 4.04 -6.72 0.01
N ILE A 315 5.30 -6.54 -0.40
CA ILE A 315 6.29 -5.76 0.34
C ILE A 315 6.42 -4.40 -0.37
N PRO A 316 5.87 -3.31 0.18
CA PRO A 316 5.96 -2.00 -0.45
C PRO A 316 7.36 -1.38 -0.26
N SER A 317 7.78 -0.45 -1.12
CA SER A 317 8.96 0.40 -0.88
C SER A 317 8.70 1.40 0.28
N GLY A 318 7.47 1.88 0.33
CA GLY A 318 6.92 2.86 1.25
C GLY A 318 5.42 2.99 0.99
N ASN A 319 4.77 3.93 1.67
CA ASN A 319 3.42 4.37 1.37
C ASN A 319 3.17 5.75 2.00
N HIS A 320 1.97 6.27 1.84
CA HIS A 320 1.52 7.55 2.40
C HIS A 320 1.43 7.62 3.94
N ASP A 321 1.72 6.53 4.66
CA ASP A 321 1.63 6.43 6.13
C ASP A 321 2.96 6.30 6.86
N MET A 322 4.07 6.19 6.12
CA MET A 322 5.39 5.96 6.73
C MET A 322 6.45 6.88 6.18
N PRO A 323 7.56 7.14 6.90
CA PRO A 323 8.69 7.86 6.36
C PRO A 323 9.24 7.22 5.07
N ARG A 324 9.63 8.05 4.09
CA ARG A 324 10.19 7.58 2.81
C ARG A 324 11.38 6.65 2.97
N LEU A 325 11.55 5.71 2.04
CA LEU A 325 12.62 4.71 2.06
C LEU A 325 14.02 5.35 2.09
N ALA A 326 14.18 6.50 1.41
CA ALA A 326 15.41 7.28 1.34
C ALA A 326 15.83 7.93 2.67
N ARG A 327 14.99 7.90 3.72
CA ARG A 327 15.34 8.49 5.01
C ARG A 327 16.55 7.75 5.61
N GLY A 328 17.67 8.45 5.69
CA GLY A 328 18.93 7.92 6.22
C GLY A 328 19.70 7.02 5.26
N ARG A 329 19.42 7.09 3.95
CA ARG A 329 20.05 6.24 2.93
C ARG A 329 20.57 7.07 1.76
N ASP A 330 21.66 6.62 1.17
CA ASP A 330 22.15 7.17 -0.10
C ASP A 330 21.63 6.38 -1.32
N MET A 331 22.04 6.81 -2.52
CA MET A 331 21.61 6.17 -3.77
C MET A 331 22.07 4.71 -3.89
N ARG A 332 23.27 4.37 -3.39
CA ARG A 332 23.79 2.99 -3.45
C ARG A 332 22.95 2.09 -2.55
N ASP A 333 22.64 2.55 -1.34
CA ASP A 333 21.76 1.83 -0.40
C ASP A 333 20.39 1.56 -1.02
N LEU A 334 19.80 2.58 -1.66
CA LEU A 334 18.48 2.47 -2.29
C LEU A 334 18.47 1.47 -3.44
N LYS A 335 19.52 1.42 -4.28
CA LYS A 335 19.63 0.40 -5.34
C LYS A 335 19.61 -1.02 -4.77
N ILE A 336 20.26 -1.25 -3.63
CA ILE A 336 20.28 -2.55 -2.96
C ILE A 336 18.91 -2.89 -2.35
N CYS A 337 18.22 -1.89 -1.77
CA CYS A 337 16.84 -2.04 -1.29
C CYS A 337 15.89 -2.43 -2.43
N PHE A 338 15.97 -1.75 -3.58
CA PHE A 338 15.13 -2.06 -4.74
C PHE A 338 15.48 -3.41 -5.37
N ALA A 339 16.76 -3.80 -5.39
CA ALA A 339 17.15 -5.15 -5.80
C ALA A 339 16.40 -6.19 -4.98
N PHE A 340 16.38 -6.04 -3.64
CA PHE A 340 15.56 -6.91 -2.78
C PHE A 340 14.06 -6.84 -3.11
N LEU A 341 13.46 -5.66 -3.09
CA LEU A 341 12.00 -5.49 -3.26
C LEU A 341 11.50 -6.09 -4.58
N LEU A 342 12.27 -5.95 -5.66
CA LEU A 342 11.86 -6.35 -7.00
C LEU A 342 12.22 -7.80 -7.34
N THR A 343 13.04 -8.48 -6.54
CA THR A 343 13.39 -9.90 -6.74
C THR A 343 12.81 -10.84 -5.67
N MET A 344 11.99 -10.35 -4.75
CA MET A 344 11.17 -11.19 -3.84
C MET A 344 9.89 -11.72 -4.51
N PRO A 345 9.34 -12.87 -4.06
CA PRO A 345 8.01 -13.32 -4.50
C PRO A 345 6.90 -12.39 -4.00
N GLY A 346 5.71 -12.53 -4.56
CA GLY A 346 4.59 -11.61 -4.37
C GLY A 346 4.62 -10.40 -5.32
N ALA A 347 3.65 -9.49 -5.19
CA ALA A 347 3.56 -8.30 -6.04
C ALA A 347 4.20 -7.07 -5.33
N PRO A 348 5.21 -6.41 -5.93
CA PRO A 348 5.82 -5.21 -5.36
C PRO A 348 4.91 -3.98 -5.54
N PHE A 349 4.99 -3.06 -4.57
CA PHE A 349 4.31 -1.76 -4.58
C PHE A 349 5.34 -0.65 -4.41
N LEU A 350 5.47 0.22 -5.42
CA LEU A 350 6.39 1.34 -5.43
C LEU A 350 5.61 2.60 -5.05
N TYR A 351 6.00 3.27 -3.98
CA TYR A 351 5.40 4.55 -3.61
C TYR A 351 5.99 5.68 -4.45
N TYR A 352 5.14 6.56 -4.98
CA TYR A 352 5.59 7.61 -5.90
C TYR A 352 6.78 8.40 -5.33
N GLY A 353 7.79 8.59 -6.16
CA GLY A 353 8.99 9.32 -5.80
C GLY A 353 10.07 8.48 -5.12
N ASP A 354 9.78 7.28 -4.62
CA ASP A 354 10.81 6.41 -4.06
C ASP A 354 11.80 5.95 -5.15
N GLU A 355 11.35 5.80 -6.40
CA GLU A 355 12.18 5.45 -7.56
C GLU A 355 13.21 6.51 -7.94
N ILE A 356 13.00 7.77 -7.51
CA ILE A 356 13.98 8.85 -7.66
C ILE A 356 14.68 9.20 -6.33
N GLY A 357 14.32 8.51 -5.24
CA GLY A 357 14.91 8.74 -3.93
C GLY A 357 14.40 10.01 -3.24
N MET A 358 13.13 10.39 -3.46
CA MET A 358 12.53 11.52 -2.74
C MET A 358 12.73 11.39 -1.23
N ARG A 359 13.04 12.51 -0.59
CA ARG A 359 13.41 12.55 0.82
C ARG A 359 12.19 12.76 1.70
N TYR A 360 12.24 12.19 2.90
CA TYR A 360 11.28 12.51 3.95
C TYR A 360 11.53 13.94 4.46
N LEU A 361 10.52 14.82 4.38
CA LEU A 361 10.61 16.19 4.87
C LEU A 361 10.25 16.25 6.36
N ALA A 362 11.27 16.33 7.23
CA ALA A 362 11.08 16.43 8.67
C ALA A 362 10.72 17.86 9.11
N GLY A 363 9.95 17.98 10.19
CA GLY A 363 9.69 19.27 10.85
C GLY A 363 8.76 20.22 10.09
N ILE A 364 8.04 19.72 9.07
CA ILE A 364 7.04 20.51 8.36
C ILE A 364 5.68 20.49 9.09
N PRO A 365 4.84 21.52 8.93
CA PRO A 365 3.50 21.54 9.53
C PRO A 365 2.66 20.33 9.09
N SER A 366 1.84 19.81 10.01
CA SER A 366 0.86 18.79 9.68
C SER A 366 -0.22 19.37 8.76
N VAL A 367 -0.56 18.64 7.71
CA VAL A 367 -1.62 18.98 6.75
C VAL A 367 -2.57 17.79 6.64
N GLU A 368 -3.89 18.04 6.69
CA GLU A 368 -4.94 17.05 6.42
C GLU A 368 -4.73 15.70 7.16
N GLY A 369 -4.58 15.77 8.49
CA GLY A 369 -4.38 14.57 9.32
C GLY A 369 -3.02 13.89 9.15
N GLY A 370 -2.09 14.47 8.40
CA GLY A 370 -0.80 13.84 8.10
C GLY A 370 0.11 13.63 9.30
N TYR A 371 0.23 14.60 10.21
CA TYR A 371 1.20 14.58 11.32
C TYR A 371 2.60 14.20 10.83
N PHE A 372 3.21 13.14 11.37
CA PHE A 372 4.51 12.65 10.90
C PHE A 372 4.46 12.12 9.45
N ARG A 373 3.29 11.71 8.94
CA ARG A 373 3.13 11.22 7.56
C ARG A 373 3.28 12.33 6.53
N THR A 374 3.04 13.59 6.92
CA THR A 374 3.11 14.76 6.02
C THR A 374 4.45 14.84 5.29
N GLY A 375 5.55 14.46 5.95
CA GLY A 375 6.89 14.46 5.34
C GLY A 375 7.07 13.49 4.18
N SER A 376 6.19 12.51 4.01
CA SER A 376 6.16 11.58 2.87
C SER A 376 5.13 11.95 1.82
N ARG A 377 4.33 13.00 2.05
CA ARG A 377 3.26 13.49 1.17
C ARG A 377 3.68 14.78 0.45
N SER A 378 4.99 15.05 0.35
CA SER A 378 5.50 16.20 -0.38
C SER A 378 5.29 16.01 -1.89
N PRO A 379 5.00 17.09 -2.64
CA PRO A 379 4.76 16.99 -4.08
C PRO A 379 5.89 16.31 -4.86
N MET A 380 5.51 15.54 -5.87
CA MET A 380 6.41 14.84 -6.78
C MET A 380 7.36 15.81 -7.48
N GLN A 381 8.61 15.41 -7.64
CA GLN A 381 9.66 16.27 -8.18
C GLN A 381 9.96 15.89 -9.64
N TRP A 382 9.19 16.44 -10.59
CA TRP A 382 9.32 16.08 -12.00
C TRP A 382 10.57 16.67 -12.65
N GLU A 383 10.80 17.98 -12.49
CA GLU A 383 11.92 18.69 -13.13
C GLU A 383 12.26 20.00 -12.42
N ARG A 384 13.47 20.54 -12.65
CA ARG A 384 13.95 21.79 -12.04
C ARG A 384 13.34 23.04 -12.67
N ARG A 385 12.05 23.27 -12.42
CA ARG A 385 11.35 24.52 -12.75
C ARG A 385 10.37 24.90 -11.64
N THR A 386 9.58 25.95 -11.85
CA THR A 386 8.48 26.35 -10.95
C THR A 386 7.66 25.13 -10.52
N GLY A 387 7.39 25.05 -9.21
CA GLY A 387 6.63 23.95 -8.61
C GLY A 387 7.22 22.55 -8.84
N PHE A 388 8.52 22.44 -9.15
CA PHE A 388 9.19 21.20 -9.57
C PHE A 388 8.53 20.48 -10.77
N GLY A 389 7.78 21.22 -11.59
CA GLY A 389 6.95 20.63 -12.67
C GLY A 389 5.73 19.85 -12.17
N PHE A 390 5.50 19.77 -10.86
CA PHE A 390 4.27 19.23 -10.27
C PHE A 390 3.10 20.17 -10.46
N THR A 391 3.30 21.49 -10.31
CA THR A 391 2.28 22.53 -10.50
C THR A 391 2.89 23.71 -11.26
N SER A 392 2.06 24.51 -11.93
CA SER A 392 2.49 25.81 -12.47
C SER A 392 2.66 26.89 -11.39
N SER A 393 2.19 26.65 -10.17
CA SER A 393 2.33 27.55 -9.02
C SER A 393 3.73 27.47 -8.37
N ALA A 394 4.14 28.56 -7.72
CA ALA A 394 5.37 28.56 -6.90
C ALA A 394 5.14 27.87 -5.54
N THR A 395 3.89 27.63 -5.15
CA THR A 395 3.49 27.03 -3.88
C THR A 395 2.50 25.89 -4.10
N SER A 396 2.43 25.00 -3.12
CA SER A 396 1.51 23.86 -3.07
C SER A 396 0.98 23.70 -1.65
N TYR A 397 -0.04 22.85 -1.48
CA TYR A 397 -0.65 22.57 -0.18
C TYR A 397 0.34 21.97 0.85
N ILE A 398 1.40 21.28 0.40
CA ILE A 398 2.56 20.86 1.22
C ILE A 398 3.84 21.45 0.61
N PRO A 399 4.80 21.96 1.40
CA PRO A 399 6.05 22.51 0.87
C PRO A 399 6.88 21.52 0.03
N PHE A 400 7.54 22.04 -1.01
CA PHE A 400 8.56 21.31 -1.77
C PHE A 400 9.86 21.11 -0.95
N ASP A 401 10.66 20.10 -1.33
CA ASP A 401 12.05 19.97 -0.86
C ASP A 401 12.87 21.17 -1.39
N LYS A 402 13.36 22.01 -0.48
CA LYS A 402 14.14 23.22 -0.83
C LYS A 402 15.62 22.94 -1.05
N SER A 403 16.06 21.70 -0.86
CA SER A 403 17.47 21.34 -0.99
C SER A 403 17.94 21.51 -2.44
N ALA A 404 19.14 22.07 -2.61
CA ALA A 404 19.73 22.29 -3.93
C ALA A 404 19.93 20.98 -4.72
N ASP A 405 20.01 19.85 -4.02
CA ASP A 405 20.20 18.50 -4.54
C ASP A 405 18.93 17.62 -4.43
N ALA A 406 17.74 18.22 -4.24
CA ALA A 406 16.47 17.50 -4.28
C ALA A 406 16.30 16.74 -5.62
N PRO A 407 16.08 15.41 -5.61
CA PRO A 407 16.11 14.62 -6.85
C PRO A 407 14.93 14.94 -7.77
N THR A 408 15.16 15.12 -9.06
CA THR A 408 14.07 15.26 -10.03
C THR A 408 14.01 14.09 -11.00
N VAL A 409 12.82 13.77 -11.51
CA VAL A 409 12.64 12.75 -12.56
C VAL A 409 13.49 13.07 -13.78
N SER A 410 13.54 14.33 -14.24
CA SER A 410 14.34 14.71 -15.41
C SER A 410 15.83 14.44 -15.22
N GLU A 411 16.39 14.77 -14.04
CA GLU A 411 17.81 14.55 -13.74
C GLU A 411 18.11 13.05 -13.58
N GLN A 412 17.25 12.31 -12.86
CA GLN A 412 17.41 10.87 -12.68
C GLN A 412 17.26 10.09 -13.99
N ARG A 413 16.39 10.51 -14.91
CA ARG A 413 16.29 9.88 -16.23
C ARG A 413 17.54 10.12 -17.09
N ALA A 414 18.16 11.28 -16.97
CA ALA A 414 19.35 11.66 -17.75
C ALA A 414 20.64 10.99 -17.24
N ASP A 415 20.72 10.68 -15.94
CA ASP A 415 21.88 10.01 -15.35
C ASP A 415 21.76 8.47 -15.47
N ALA A 416 22.66 7.85 -16.22
CA ALA A 416 22.69 6.41 -16.42
C ALA A 416 22.97 5.60 -15.14
N ASP A 417 23.65 6.18 -14.14
CA ASP A 417 23.87 5.56 -12.83
C ASP A 417 22.86 6.07 -11.79
N SER A 418 21.70 6.57 -12.19
CA SER A 418 20.67 7.02 -11.26
C SER A 418 19.95 5.87 -10.54
N LEU A 419 19.18 6.20 -9.51
CA LEU A 419 18.27 5.23 -8.89
C LEU A 419 17.15 4.84 -9.85
N TRP A 420 16.59 5.80 -10.59
CA TRP A 420 15.50 5.56 -11.51
C TRP A 420 15.85 4.55 -12.61
N ASN A 421 17.04 4.68 -13.21
CA ASN A 421 17.50 3.73 -14.22
C ASN A 421 17.73 2.34 -13.62
N ALA A 422 18.28 2.24 -12.40
CA ALA A 422 18.43 0.98 -11.70
C ALA A 422 17.08 0.29 -11.40
N VAL A 423 16.07 1.05 -10.95
CA VAL A 423 14.70 0.53 -10.73
C VAL A 423 14.08 0.06 -12.04
N LYS A 424 14.21 0.84 -13.11
CA LYS A 424 13.72 0.47 -14.46
C LYS A 424 14.36 -0.82 -14.98
N GLU A 425 15.68 -0.97 -14.82
CA GLU A 425 16.41 -2.18 -15.19
C GLU A 425 15.94 -3.40 -14.39
N LEU A 426 15.78 -3.27 -13.07
CA LEU A 426 15.29 -4.34 -12.19
C LEU A 426 13.85 -4.74 -12.53
N LEU A 427 12.98 -3.79 -12.87
CA LEU A 427 11.62 -4.08 -13.32
C LEU A 427 11.60 -4.79 -14.68
N ALA A 428 12.41 -4.34 -15.63
CA ALA A 428 12.59 -5.04 -16.91
C ALA A 428 13.10 -6.47 -16.70
N LEU A 429 14.03 -6.67 -15.76
CA LEU A 429 14.54 -7.99 -15.40
C LEU A 429 13.46 -8.87 -14.78
N ARG A 430 12.71 -8.35 -13.80
CA ARG A 430 11.59 -9.06 -13.18
C ARG A 430 10.55 -9.50 -14.23
N LYS A 431 10.26 -8.65 -15.20
CA LYS A 431 9.33 -8.97 -16.30
C LYS A 431 9.88 -10.07 -17.21
N ALA A 432 11.17 -10.05 -17.53
CA ALA A 432 11.81 -10.99 -18.45
C ALA A 432 11.99 -12.41 -17.87
N HIS A 433 12.05 -12.54 -16.54
CA HIS A 433 12.41 -13.78 -15.86
C HIS A 433 11.28 -14.29 -14.97
N LYS A 434 10.66 -15.42 -15.36
CA LYS A 434 9.54 -16.04 -14.62
C LYS A 434 9.91 -16.36 -13.17
N ALA A 435 11.17 -16.71 -12.91
CA ALA A 435 11.64 -16.96 -11.56
C ALA A 435 11.52 -15.73 -10.65
N LEU A 436 11.63 -14.51 -11.20
CA LEU A 436 11.52 -13.28 -10.41
C LEU A 436 10.08 -12.80 -10.21
N GLN A 437 9.11 -13.33 -10.97
CA GLN A 437 7.69 -12.93 -10.90
C GLN A 437 7.00 -13.41 -9.60
N SER A 438 5.71 -13.09 -9.43
CA SER A 438 4.99 -13.21 -8.16
C SER A 438 5.03 -14.62 -7.54
N PHE A 439 5.00 -15.66 -8.38
CA PHE A 439 4.92 -17.07 -7.95
C PHE A 439 6.23 -17.85 -8.05
N GLY A 440 7.34 -17.22 -8.44
CA GLY A 440 8.62 -17.92 -8.49
C GLY A 440 9.00 -18.43 -7.10
N GLU A 441 9.41 -19.70 -7.00
CA GLU A 441 9.83 -20.32 -5.74
C GLU A 441 10.92 -19.48 -5.08
N PHE A 442 10.96 -19.47 -3.76
CA PHE A 442 11.91 -18.70 -2.98
C PHE A 442 12.62 -19.61 -1.99
N THR A 443 13.96 -19.57 -1.98
CA THR A 443 14.77 -20.39 -1.07
C THR A 443 15.95 -19.57 -0.54
N PRO A 444 15.99 -19.23 0.76
CA PRO A 444 17.19 -18.66 1.39
C PRO A 444 18.37 -19.62 1.25
N LEU A 445 19.51 -19.13 0.75
CA LEU A 445 20.75 -19.90 0.61
C LEU A 445 21.77 -19.56 1.69
N TYR A 446 21.81 -18.30 2.13
CA TYR A 446 22.65 -17.84 3.23
C TYR A 446 21.98 -16.69 3.96
N ALA A 447 21.62 -16.91 5.22
CA ALA A 447 20.88 -15.98 6.06
C ALA A 447 21.16 -16.25 7.56
N GLU A 448 22.41 -16.16 7.96
CA GLU A 448 22.80 -16.38 9.35
C GLU A 448 22.48 -15.17 10.23
N LYS A 449 22.08 -15.44 11.47
CA LYS A 449 21.70 -14.42 12.46
C LYS A 449 22.78 -13.36 12.63
N GLY A 450 22.44 -12.10 12.39
CA GLY A 450 23.36 -10.96 12.51
C GLY A 450 24.56 -10.97 11.56
N LYS A 451 24.51 -11.79 10.48
CA LYS A 451 25.57 -11.87 9.48
C LYS A 451 25.11 -11.34 8.11
N TYR A 452 26.12 -11.03 7.30
CA TYR A 452 26.00 -10.57 5.91
C TYR A 452 26.85 -11.49 5.03
N PRO A 453 26.57 -11.56 3.70
CA PRO A 453 25.42 -10.97 3.01
C PRO A 453 24.11 -11.72 3.29
N PHE A 454 23.00 -11.31 2.67
CA PHE A 454 21.83 -12.17 2.49
C PHE A 454 21.83 -12.71 1.05
N VAL A 455 21.71 -14.03 0.90
CA VAL A 455 21.66 -14.69 -0.41
C VAL A 455 20.47 -15.63 -0.48
N TYR A 456 19.72 -15.56 -1.57
CA TYR A 456 18.58 -16.44 -1.83
C TYR A 456 18.47 -16.80 -3.30
N GLU A 457 17.74 -17.87 -3.57
CA GLU A 457 17.43 -18.37 -4.90
C GLU A 457 15.95 -18.10 -5.24
N ARG A 458 15.72 -17.78 -6.50
CA ARG A 458 14.42 -17.76 -7.15
C ARG A 458 14.37 -18.80 -8.26
N LYS A 459 13.29 -19.58 -8.36
CA LYS A 459 13.11 -20.60 -9.41
C LYS A 459 11.73 -20.57 -10.04
N ALA A 460 11.67 -20.78 -11.35
CA ALA A 460 10.45 -21.12 -12.07
C ALA A 460 10.82 -21.72 -13.43
N GLU A 461 10.05 -22.69 -13.94
CA GLU A 461 10.20 -23.19 -15.32
C GLU A 461 11.63 -23.63 -15.70
N GLY A 462 12.38 -24.18 -14.74
CA GLY A 462 13.78 -24.61 -14.92
C GLY A 462 14.82 -23.48 -14.82
N GLU A 463 14.40 -22.23 -14.78
CA GLU A 463 15.27 -21.09 -14.50
C GLU A 463 15.66 -21.02 -13.02
N ARG A 464 16.93 -20.70 -12.77
CA ARG A 464 17.50 -20.54 -11.43
C ARG A 464 18.25 -19.22 -11.34
N ILE A 465 17.74 -18.29 -10.53
CA ILE A 465 18.36 -16.99 -10.31
C ILE A 465 18.77 -16.86 -8.85
N VAL A 466 20.03 -16.54 -8.60
CA VAL A 466 20.55 -16.24 -7.26
C VAL A 466 20.66 -14.73 -7.10
N VAL A 467 20.14 -14.23 -5.98
CA VAL A 467 20.23 -12.82 -5.57
C VAL A 467 21.11 -12.76 -4.34
N ALA A 468 22.16 -11.93 -4.40
CA ALA A 468 23.09 -11.71 -3.29
C ALA A 468 23.12 -10.22 -2.92
N LEU A 469 22.91 -9.91 -1.64
CA LEU A 469 22.73 -8.55 -1.13
C LEU A 469 23.65 -8.31 0.07
N ASN A 470 24.58 -7.36 -0.06
CA ASN A 470 25.43 -6.90 1.02
C ASN A 470 25.26 -5.38 1.21
N PRO A 471 24.25 -4.93 1.97
CA PRO A 471 24.09 -3.50 2.26
C PRO A 471 25.15 -2.95 3.23
N ALA A 472 25.85 -3.80 3.99
CA ALA A 472 26.84 -3.35 4.96
C ALA A 472 28.07 -2.70 4.30
N GLU A 473 28.65 -1.69 4.96
CA GLU A 473 29.88 -0.96 4.56
C GLU A 473 31.17 -1.79 4.75
N ARG A 474 31.05 -3.13 4.77
CA ARG A 474 32.18 -4.06 4.88
C ARG A 474 32.03 -5.22 3.93
N LYS A 475 33.15 -5.83 3.56
CA LYS A 475 33.17 -7.06 2.77
C LYS A 475 32.50 -8.19 3.55
N ALA A 476 31.89 -9.11 2.81
CA ALA A 476 31.25 -10.28 3.37
C ALA A 476 31.49 -11.50 2.49
N GLU A 477 31.41 -12.69 3.07
CA GLU A 477 31.71 -13.96 2.41
C GLU A 477 30.57 -14.96 2.60
N VAL A 478 30.38 -15.80 1.60
CA VAL A 478 29.50 -16.98 1.66
C VAL A 478 30.30 -18.26 1.41
N PRO A 479 29.89 -19.41 1.98
CA PRO A 479 30.66 -20.65 1.90
C PRO A 479 30.58 -21.36 0.54
N PHE A 480 30.05 -20.70 -0.48
CA PHE A 480 29.87 -21.24 -1.83
C PHE A 480 30.11 -20.17 -2.89
N PRO A 481 30.58 -20.55 -4.09
CA PRO A 481 30.86 -19.57 -5.13
C PRO A 481 29.58 -19.03 -5.78
N LEU A 482 29.56 -17.72 -6.04
CA LEU A 482 28.49 -17.03 -6.77
C LEU A 482 28.81 -16.98 -8.27
N ASN A 483 28.90 -18.16 -8.90
CA ASN A 483 29.28 -18.32 -10.31
C ASN A 483 28.05 -18.37 -11.22
N GLY A 484 27.90 -17.38 -12.10
CA GLY A 484 26.83 -17.36 -13.10
C GLY A 484 26.92 -16.13 -14.00
N LYS A 485 25.92 -15.95 -14.86
CA LYS A 485 25.82 -14.74 -15.69
C LYS A 485 25.22 -13.62 -14.85
N ILE A 486 25.94 -12.51 -14.68
CA ILE A 486 25.40 -11.33 -14.01
C ILE A 486 24.32 -10.70 -14.88
N LEU A 487 23.11 -10.66 -14.36
CA LEU A 487 21.95 -10.01 -14.97
C LEU A 487 21.84 -8.54 -14.57
N TRP A 488 22.14 -8.25 -13.31
CA TRP A 488 22.14 -6.90 -12.76
C TRP A 488 23.10 -6.79 -11.57
N LYS A 489 23.63 -5.60 -11.28
CA LYS A 489 24.47 -5.35 -10.10
C LYS A 489 24.40 -3.91 -9.59
N ALA A 490 24.71 -3.75 -8.31
CA ALA A 490 25.14 -2.50 -7.69
C ALA A 490 26.50 -2.72 -7.03
N GLY A 491 27.47 -1.84 -7.28
CA GLY A 491 28.84 -2.00 -6.77
C GLY A 491 29.67 -3.01 -7.56
N GLU A 492 30.64 -3.65 -6.90
CA GLU A 492 31.50 -4.64 -7.53
C GLU A 492 30.80 -6.00 -7.71
N THR A 493 31.17 -6.72 -8.76
CA THR A 493 30.68 -8.08 -9.00
C THR A 493 31.28 -9.05 -7.98
N PRO A 494 30.52 -10.03 -7.46
CA PRO A 494 31.05 -11.03 -6.53
C PRO A 494 32.19 -11.85 -7.14
N LYS A 495 33.17 -12.26 -6.32
CA LYS A 495 34.31 -13.09 -6.73
C LYS A 495 34.48 -14.28 -5.78
N GLY A 496 34.32 -15.51 -6.28
CA GLY A 496 34.64 -16.72 -5.52
C GLY A 496 33.89 -16.88 -4.17
N GLY A 497 32.73 -16.25 -4.01
CA GLY A 497 31.96 -16.23 -2.75
C GLY A 497 32.10 -14.94 -1.91
N THR A 498 32.96 -14.01 -2.32
CA THR A 498 33.14 -12.71 -1.66
C THR A 498 32.26 -11.62 -2.30
N MET A 499 31.55 -10.86 -1.46
CA MET A 499 30.81 -9.64 -1.80
C MET A 499 31.58 -8.41 -1.31
N SER A 500 31.65 -7.35 -2.11
CA SER A 500 32.19 -6.07 -1.65
C SER A 500 31.23 -5.37 -0.67
N ALA A 501 31.71 -4.38 0.07
CA ALA A 501 30.84 -3.48 0.82
C ALA A 501 29.78 -2.85 -0.10
N CYS A 502 28.59 -2.58 0.44
CA CYS A 502 27.46 -1.89 -0.23
C CYS A 502 27.26 -2.36 -1.68
N SER A 503 27.07 -3.68 -1.87
CA SER A 503 26.92 -4.29 -3.19
C SER A 503 25.76 -5.28 -3.27
N ALA A 504 25.28 -5.48 -4.49
CA ALA A 504 24.24 -6.45 -4.81
C ALA A 504 24.47 -7.04 -6.20
N ALA A 505 24.04 -8.28 -6.41
CA ALA A 505 24.06 -8.93 -7.71
C ALA A 505 22.84 -9.85 -7.90
N VAL A 506 22.29 -9.82 -9.10
CA VAL A 506 21.29 -10.79 -9.58
C VAL A 506 21.97 -11.66 -10.65
N ILE A 507 21.97 -12.97 -10.42
CA ILE A 507 22.86 -13.91 -11.11
C ILE A 507 22.02 -15.04 -11.69
N LEU A 508 22.05 -15.22 -13.01
CA LEU A 508 21.50 -16.40 -13.66
C LEU A 508 22.47 -17.57 -13.51
N MET A 509 22.03 -18.61 -12.83
CA MET A 509 22.80 -19.83 -12.61
C MET A 509 22.74 -20.73 -13.85
N LYS A 510 23.79 -21.52 -14.06
CA LYS A 510 23.86 -22.50 -15.16
C LYS A 510 23.04 -23.75 -14.87
#